data_AF-A0A8S2FY54-F1
#
_entry.id   AF-A0A8S2FY54-F1
#
_cell.length_a   1.000
_cell.length_b   1.000
_cell.length_c   1.000
_cell.angle_alpha   90.00
_cell.angle_beta   90.00
_cell.angle_gamma   90.00
#
_symmetry.space_group_name_H-M   'P 1'
#
loop_
_entity.id
_entity.type
_entity.pdbx_description
1 polymer ?
#
loop_
_entity_poly.entity_id
_entity_poly.type
_entity_poly.pdbx_seq_one_letter_code
_entity_poly.pdbx_strand_id
1 'polypeptide(L)'
;FAIQCYQCSSEEDEFCPAYGKFDETKNALVDCFSLESYVPGHMCMKMVKESYDTLYAKGFKTVIRSCASRSTLGVAQGCRYFVDEYGLEVAVCYCENRDG
;
A
#
# COMPACT_ATOMS: atom_id res chain seq x y z
N PHE A 1 18.02 11.39 -8.25
CA PHE A 1 16.66 11.81 -7.90
C PHE A 1 16.11 10.71 -7.03
N ALA A 2 15.87 10.98 -5.75
CA ALA A 2 15.36 9.98 -4.82
C ALA A 2 13.83 10.11 -4.73
N ILE A 3 13.11 9.00 -4.88
CA ILE A 3 11.65 8.99 -4.74
C ILE A 3 11.31 8.90 -3.25
N GLN A 4 10.31 9.67 -2.84
CA GLN A 4 9.81 9.67 -1.47
C GLN A 4 8.37 9.16 -1.47
N CYS A 5 8.09 8.16 -0.66
CA CYS A 5 6.76 7.54 -0.56
C CYS A 5 6.30 7.53 0.90
N TYR A 6 4.99 7.44 1.12
CA TYR A 6 4.49 7.13 2.46
C TYR A 6 4.75 5.66 2.77
N GLN A 7 5.15 5.38 4.00
CA GLN A 7 5.36 4.02 4.49
C GLN A 7 4.55 3.82 5.77
N CYS A 8 3.45 3.08 5.66
CA CYS A 8 2.54 2.84 6.78
C CYS A 8 1.66 1.61 6.55
N SER A 9 1.15 1.03 7.64
CA SER A 9 0.18 -0.07 7.60
C SER A 9 -1.06 0.30 8.41
N SER A 10 -2.25 0.09 7.86
CA SER A 10 -3.51 0.37 8.58
C SER A 10 -3.76 -0.56 9.78
N GLU A 11 -3.02 -1.66 9.89
CA GLU A 11 -3.11 -2.57 11.03
C GLU A 11 -2.31 -2.07 12.24
N GLU A 12 -1.25 -1.28 12.02
CA GLU A 12 -0.34 -0.82 13.06
C GLU A 12 -0.43 0.70 13.30
N ASP A 13 -0.73 1.48 12.26
CA ASP A 13 -0.73 2.94 12.29
C ASP A 13 -2.16 3.52 12.21
N GLU A 14 -2.58 4.22 13.26
CA GLU A 14 -3.86 4.96 13.30
C GLU A 14 -3.95 6.04 12.19
N PHE A 15 -2.80 6.60 11.81
CA PHE A 15 -2.71 7.63 10.77
C PHE A 15 -2.68 7.07 9.34
N CYS A 16 -2.74 5.75 9.18
CA CYS A 16 -2.82 5.06 7.89
C CYS A 16 -4.21 4.46 7.69
N PRO A 17 -5.27 5.28 7.51
CA PRO A 17 -6.64 4.78 7.50
C PRO A 17 -6.87 3.77 6.37
N ALA A 18 -7.44 2.61 6.73
CA ALA A 18 -7.98 1.65 5.76
C ALA A 18 -9.25 2.19 5.07
N TYR A 19 -10.03 2.96 5.82
CA TYR A 19 -11.29 3.56 5.40
C TYR A 19 -11.22 5.09 5.50
N GLY A 20 -11.65 5.79 4.45
CA GLY A 20 -11.67 7.25 4.43
C GLY A 20 -10.48 7.87 3.69
N LYS A 21 -10.24 9.16 3.94
CA LYS A 21 -9.18 9.93 3.28
C LYS A 21 -7.86 9.79 4.04
N PHE A 22 -6.78 9.62 3.29
CA PHE A 22 -5.43 9.63 3.83
C PHE A 22 -4.97 11.08 4.08
N ASP A 23 -4.49 11.34 5.30
CA ASP A 23 -3.97 12.65 5.69
C ASP A 23 -2.46 12.70 5.49
N GLU A 24 -2.06 13.38 4.41
CA GLU A 24 -0.67 13.57 4.01
C GLU A 24 0.15 14.38 5.02
N THR A 25 -0.50 15.17 5.88
CA THR A 25 0.20 16.00 6.87
C THR A 25 0.62 15.24 8.12
N LYS A 26 0.02 14.05 8.34
CA LYS A 26 0.24 13.24 9.54
C LYS A 26 1.18 12.05 9.31
N ASN A 27 1.53 11.77 8.07
CA ASN A 27 2.38 10.64 7.71
C ASN A 27 3.72 11.16 7.18
N ALA A 28 4.82 10.62 7.70
CA ALA A 28 6.15 10.99 7.25
C ALA A 28 6.44 10.37 5.87
N LEU A 29 7.16 11.14 5.04
CA LEU A 29 7.71 10.64 3.79
C LEU A 29 9.04 9.94 4.05
N VAL A 30 9.18 8.74 3.50
CA VAL A 30 10.42 7.96 3.58
C VAL A 30 11.14 8.05 2.24
N ASP A 31 12.45 8.27 2.26
CA ASP A 31 13.30 8.17 1.08
C ASP A 31 13.52 6.69 0.73
N CYS A 32 13.02 6.28 -0.44
CA CYS A 32 13.09 4.89 -0.89
C CYS A 32 14.50 4.42 -1.28
N PHE A 33 15.49 5.30 -1.35
CA PHE A 33 16.90 4.94 -1.51
C PHE A 33 17.68 4.94 -0.20
N SER A 34 17.08 5.46 0.87
CA SER A 34 17.66 5.44 2.21
C SER A 34 17.53 4.06 2.84
N LEU A 35 18.45 3.76 3.77
CA LEU A 35 18.38 2.60 4.66
C LEU A 35 17.15 2.63 5.59
N GLU A 36 16.46 3.77 5.65
CA GLU A 36 15.21 3.95 6.38
C GLU A 36 13.98 3.32 5.68
N SER A 37 14.12 2.97 4.39
CA SER A 37 13.06 2.27 3.66
C SER A 37 13.02 0.78 4.02
N TYR A 38 11.82 0.27 4.30
CA TYR A 38 11.65 -1.17 4.59
C TYR A 38 11.95 -2.02 3.35
N VAL A 39 11.65 -1.48 2.16
CA VAL A 39 12.02 -2.04 0.86
C VAL A 39 12.60 -0.91 0.02
N PRO A 40 13.89 -0.95 -0.36
CA PRO A 40 14.47 0.08 -1.22
C PRO A 40 13.87 0.00 -2.62
N GLY A 41 13.64 1.13 -3.28
CA GLY A 41 12.93 1.13 -4.55
C GLY A 41 12.81 2.45 -5.29
N HIS A 42 12.34 2.35 -6.53
CA HIS A 42 12.21 3.47 -7.47
C HIS A 42 10.74 3.87 -7.73
N MET A 43 9.77 3.21 -7.10
CA MET A 43 8.34 3.44 -7.26
C MET A 43 7.62 3.37 -5.91
N CYS A 44 6.49 4.09 -5.78
CA CYS A 44 5.60 3.95 -4.63
C CYS A 44 4.57 2.85 -4.89
N MET A 45 4.24 2.10 -3.85
CA MET A 45 3.26 1.03 -3.90
C MET A 45 2.19 1.23 -2.83
N LYS A 46 0.94 0.99 -3.23
CA LYS A 46 -0.20 0.87 -2.34
C LYS A 46 -0.87 -0.48 -2.53
N MET A 47 -0.95 -1.25 -1.45
CA MET A 47 -1.63 -2.53 -1.41
C MET A 47 -2.89 -2.40 -0.55
N VAL A 48 -4.03 -2.77 -1.12
CA VAL A 48 -5.31 -2.87 -0.42
C VAL A 48 -5.71 -4.34 -0.41
N LYS A 49 -5.95 -4.89 0.78
CA LYS A 49 -6.51 -6.23 0.96
C LYS A 49 -7.87 -6.09 1.60
N GLU A 50 -8.89 -6.68 1.01
CA GLU A 50 -10.26 -6.63 1.51
C GLU A 50 -10.84 -8.05 1.60
N SER A 51 -11.58 -8.31 2.67
CA SER A 51 -12.47 -9.46 2.76
C SER A 51 -13.91 -9.02 2.69
N TYR A 52 -14.74 -9.87 2.10
CA TYR A 52 -16.17 -9.63 2.04
C TYR A 52 -16.83 -9.84 3.40
N ASP A 53 -17.93 -9.12 3.62
CA ASP A 53 -18.84 -9.40 4.71
C ASP A 53 -19.45 -10.78 4.55
N THR A 54 -19.52 -11.55 5.62
CA THR A 54 -20.22 -12.84 5.65
C THR A 54 -21.42 -12.75 6.57
N LEU A 55 -22.30 -13.76 6.52
CA LEU A 55 -23.46 -13.82 7.42
C LEU A 55 -23.08 -13.83 8.91
N TYR A 56 -21.83 -14.20 9.23
CA TYR A 56 -21.36 -14.48 10.59
C TYR A 56 -20.23 -13.54 11.07
N ALA A 57 -19.61 -12.79 10.17
CA ALA A 57 -18.48 -11.93 10.50
C ALA A 57 -18.42 -10.72 9.56
N LYS A 58 -18.01 -9.58 10.13
CA LYS A 58 -17.74 -8.36 9.38
C LYS A 58 -16.49 -8.53 8.53
N GLY A 59 -16.56 -8.07 7.28
CA GLY A 59 -15.38 -7.96 6.42
C GLY A 59 -14.34 -7.01 7.02
N PHE A 60 -13.09 -7.17 6.63
CA PHE A 60 -11.98 -6.31 7.04
C PHE A 60 -11.27 -5.76 5.82
N LYS A 61 -10.64 -4.60 5.99
CA LYS A 61 -9.82 -3.96 4.98
C LYS A 61 -8.51 -3.54 5.60
N THR A 62 -7.43 -3.90 4.92
CA THR A 62 -6.07 -3.53 5.27
C THR A 62 -5.46 -2.75 4.12
N VAL A 63 -4.80 -1.64 4.44
CA VAL A 63 -4.07 -0.80 3.48
C VAL A 63 -2.63 -0.69 3.93
N ILE A 64 -1.71 -1.01 3.01
CA ILE A 64 -0.28 -0.91 3.22
C ILE A 64 0.28 0.00 2.15
N ARG A 65 1.07 0.99 2.56
CA ARG A 65 1.84 1.87 1.68
C ARG A 65 3.31 1.60 1.91
N SER A 66 4.07 1.45 0.84
CA SER A 66 5.51 1.32 0.94
C SER A 66 6.22 1.72 -0.34
N CYS A 67 7.53 1.87 -0.26
CA CYS A 67 8.39 1.85 -1.42
C CYS A 67 8.35 0.47 -2.12
N ALA A 68 8.65 0.44 -3.41
CA ALA A 68 8.81 -0.78 -4.18
C ALA A 68 9.94 -0.67 -5.21
N SER A 69 10.74 -1.73 -5.32
CA SER A 69 11.84 -1.82 -6.30
C SER A 69 11.35 -2.31 -7.66
N ARG A 70 10.41 -3.25 -7.64
CA ARG A 70 9.93 -3.95 -8.81
C ARG A 70 8.47 -4.30 -8.60
N SER A 71 7.67 -4.19 -9.64
CA SER A 71 6.31 -4.69 -9.57
C SER A 71 6.32 -6.22 -9.51
N THR A 72 5.65 -6.76 -8.51
CA THR A 72 5.66 -8.20 -8.21
C THR A 72 5.05 -9.02 -9.34
N LEU A 73 4.28 -8.38 -10.23
CA LEU A 73 3.48 -9.01 -11.27
C LEU A 73 3.60 -8.34 -12.65
N GLY A 74 4.65 -7.54 -12.89
CA GLY A 74 4.97 -6.97 -14.21
C GLY A 74 4.17 -5.74 -14.65
N VAL A 75 3.39 -5.12 -13.75
CA VAL A 75 2.68 -3.86 -14.01
C VAL A 75 3.59 -2.71 -13.58
N ALA A 76 4.19 -1.98 -14.52
CA ALA A 76 5.09 -0.87 -14.20
C ALA A 76 4.35 0.38 -13.68
N GLN A 77 3.07 0.52 -14.03
CA GLN A 77 2.25 1.68 -13.69
C GLN A 77 0.77 1.28 -13.66
N GLY A 78 0.05 1.66 -12.60
CA GLY A 78 -1.37 1.37 -12.42
C GLY A 78 -1.66 0.26 -11.41
N CYS A 79 -2.95 -0.06 -11.28
CA CYS A 79 -3.46 -1.02 -10.30
C CYS A 79 -3.69 -2.40 -10.92
N ARG A 80 -3.25 -3.43 -10.22
CA ARG A 80 -3.58 -4.81 -10.51
C ARG A 80 -4.47 -5.37 -9.41
N TYR A 81 -5.52 -6.06 -9.83
CA TYR A 81 -6.48 -6.71 -8.96
C TYR A 81 -6.34 -8.23 -9.11
N PHE A 82 -6.33 -8.93 -7.99
CA PHE A 82 -6.34 -10.39 -7.96
C PHE A 82 -6.95 -10.88 -6.64
N VAL A 83 -7.34 -12.15 -6.62
CA VAL A 83 -7.75 -12.82 -5.39
C VAL A 83 -6.58 -13.67 -4.90
N ASP A 84 -6.26 -13.52 -3.63
CA ASP A 84 -5.15 -14.24 -2.98
C ASP A 84 -5.57 -15.68 -2.58
N GLU A 85 -4.61 -16.47 -2.08
CA GLU A 85 -4.83 -17.87 -1.70
C GLU A 85 -5.85 -18.05 -0.55
N TYR A 86 -6.06 -17.01 0.27
CA TYR A 86 -7.05 -16.98 1.35
C TYR A 86 -8.40 -16.41 0.88
N GLY A 87 -8.56 -16.12 -0.41
CA GLY A 87 -9.81 -15.58 -0.97
C GLY A 87 -9.99 -14.08 -0.75
N LEU A 88 -8.92 -13.36 -0.39
CA LEU A 88 -8.97 -11.90 -0.21
C LEU A 88 -8.88 -11.19 -1.54
N GLU A 89 -9.65 -10.12 -1.72
CA GLU A 89 -9.48 -9.22 -2.85
C GLU A 89 -8.28 -8.32 -2.60
N VAL A 90 -7.27 -8.43 -3.45
CA VAL A 90 -6.03 -7.68 -3.35
C VAL A 90 -5.88 -6.76 -4.54
N ALA A 91 -5.74 -5.47 -4.27
CA ALA A 91 -5.37 -4.45 -5.24
C ALA A 91 -3.95 -3.95 -4.94
N VAL A 92 -3.03 -4.09 -5.89
CA VAL A 92 -1.68 -3.54 -5.80
C VAL A 92 -1.50 -2.48 -6.87
N CYS A 93 -1.35 -1.24 -6.44
CA CYS A 93 -1.14 -0.08 -7.30
C CYS A 93 0.30 0.40 -7.21
N TYR A 94 0.89 0.70 -8.36
CA TYR A 94 2.20 1.33 -8.48
C TYR A 94 2.05 2.69 -9.17
N CYS A 95 2.53 3.74 -8.52
CA CYS A 95 2.56 5.09 -9.07
C CYS A 95 3.88 5.81 -8.76
N GLU A 96 4.15 6.86 -9.52
CA GLU A 96 5.22 7.83 -9.25
C GLU A 96 4.79 8.88 -8.20
N ASN A 97 3.49 8.90 -7.85
CA ASN A 97 2.95 9.73 -6.78
C ASN A 97 3.20 9.10 -5.42
N ARG A 98 3.36 9.95 -4.40
CA ARG A 98 3.74 9.57 -3.03
C ARG A 98 2.78 8.60 -2.33
N ASP A 99 1.50 8.57 -2.74
CA ASP A 99 0.43 7.73 -2.13
C ASP A 99 0.34 6.30 -2.71
N GLY A 100 0.90 6.05 -3.91
CA GLY A 100 0.81 4.76 -4.60
C GLY A 100 -0.48 4.52 -5.38
#